data_AF-A0A8H8BWZ0-F1
#
_entry.id   AF-A0A8H8BWZ0-F1
#
_cell.length_a   1.000
_cell.length_b   1.000
_cell.length_c   1.000
_cell.angle_alpha   90.00
_cell.angle_beta   90.00
_cell.angle_gamma   90.00
#
_symmetry.space_group_name_H-M   'P 1'
#
loop_
_entity.id
_entity.type
_entity.pdbx_description
1 polymer ?
#
loop_
_entity_poly.entity_id
_entity_poly.type
_entity_poly.pdbx_seq_one_letter_code
_entity_poly.pdbx_strand_id
1 'polypeptide(L)' 'MSDQQLADLFSTAPKLHRCGGVIIVRLSKSLAIKGGRGVPPTEFRNMVFAAESLHLPVPKVHRTFKADVPEI' A
#
# COMPACT_ATOMS: atom_id res chain seq x y z
N MET A 1 4.51 -13.76 5.98
CA MET A 1 3.24 -13.60 5.22
C MET A 1 3.56 -13.57 3.73
N SER A 2 2.86 -14.35 2.91
CA SER A 2 3.03 -14.38 1.46
C SER A 2 2.34 -13.18 0.79
N ASP A 3 2.62 -12.95 -0.50
CA ASP A 3 1.94 -11.91 -1.30
C ASP A 3 0.44 -12.19 -1.43
N GLN A 4 0.06 -13.46 -1.60
CA GLN A 4 -1.34 -13.86 -1.66
C GLN A 4 -2.09 -13.54 -0.35
N GLN A 5 -1.49 -13.85 0.80
CA GLN A 5 -2.09 -13.51 2.09
C GLN A 5 -2.26 -11.99 2.27
N LEU A 6 -1.35 -11.18 1.72
CA LEU A 6 -1.49 -9.72 1.71
C LEU A 6 -2.62 -9.26 0.79
N ALA A 7 -2.82 -9.92 -0.36
CA ALA A 7 -3.93 -9.63 -1.28
C ALA A 7 -5.30 -10.01 -0.68
N ASP A 8 -5.37 -11.14 0.02
CA ASP A 8 -6.58 -11.58 0.71
C ASP A 8 -6.95 -10.59 1.84
N LEU A 9 -5.95 -10.14 2.61
CA LEU A 9 -6.13 -9.07 3.59
C LEU A 9 -6.51 -7.74 2.95
N PHE A 10 -5.90 -7.38 1.81
CA PHE A 10 -6.26 -6.17 1.09
C PHE A 10 -7.74 -6.16 0.68
N SER A 11 -8.31 -7.33 0.40
CA SER A 11 -9.71 -7.49 0.00
C SER A 11 -10.68 -7.50 1.19
N THR A 12 -10.23 -7.96 2.36
CA THR A 12 -11.10 -8.21 3.53
C THR A 12 -10.93 -7.22 4.68
N ALA A 13 -9.78 -6.53 4.75
CA ALA A 13 -9.47 -5.62 5.84
C ALA A 13 -10.31 -4.32 5.81
N PRO A 14 -10.45 -3.61 6.94
CA PRO A 14 -11.19 -2.36 7.00
C PRO A 14 -10.64 -1.33 6.00
N LYS A 15 -11.49 -0.89 5.09
CA LYS A 15 -11.20 0.18 4.12
C LYS A 15 -11.17 1.51 4.85
N LEU A 16 -10.03 2.20 4.81
CA LEU A 16 -9.88 3.55 5.35
C LEU A 16 -10.27 4.61 4.33
N HIS A 17 -9.97 4.37 3.05
CA HIS A 17 -10.21 5.34 2.00
C HIS A 17 -10.32 4.67 0.62
N ARG A 18 -11.11 5.26 -0.27
CA ARG A 18 -11.20 4.93 -1.70
C ARG A 18 -11.24 6.22 -2.50
N CYS A 19 -10.31 6.39 -3.42
CA CYS A 19 -10.25 7.54 -4.32
C CYS A 19 -9.80 7.08 -5.71
N GLY A 20 -10.69 7.19 -6.70
CA GLY A 20 -10.46 6.65 -8.03
C GLY A 20 -10.09 5.15 -7.97
N GLY A 21 -9.02 4.78 -8.66
CA GLY A 21 -8.48 3.41 -8.68
C GLY A 21 -7.58 3.04 -7.49
N VAL A 22 -7.56 3.84 -6.42
CA VAL A 22 -6.72 3.63 -5.23
C VAL A 22 -7.58 3.31 -4.02
N ILE A 23 -7.19 2.27 -3.27
CA ILE A 23 -7.80 1.87 -2.01
C ILE A 23 -6.72 1.80 -0.94
N ILE A 24 -7.07 2.27 0.26
CA ILE A 24 -6.23 2.15 1.45
C ILE A 24 -6.98 1.30 2.47
N VAL A 25 -6.36 0.23 2.94
CA VAL A 25 -6.91 -0.62 4.01
C VAL A 25 -5.97 -0.65 5.21
N ARG A 26 -6.55 -0.90 6.39
CA ARG A 26 -5.81 -1.00 7.65
C ARG A 26 -5.48 -2.45 8.00
N LEU A 27 -4.20 -2.76 8.19
CA LEU A 27 -3.75 -4.07 8.69
C LEU A 27 -3.58 -4.09 10.22
N SER A 28 -3.16 -2.96 10.80
CA SER A 28 -2.97 -2.81 12.24
C SER A 28 -3.14 -1.34 12.65
N LYS A 29 -2.89 -1.00 13.92
CA LYS A 29 -2.95 0.39 14.41
C LYS A 29 -2.05 1.36 13.61
N SER A 30 -0.91 0.88 13.12
CA SER A 30 0.11 1.72 12.46
C SER A 30 0.56 1.20 11.10
N LEU A 31 -0.14 0.20 10.54
CA LEU A 31 0.20 -0.39 9.25
C LEU A 31 -1.01 -0.41 8.32
N ALA A 32 -0.80 0.04 7.09
CA ALA A 32 -1.79 0.08 6.03
C ALA A 32 -1.22 -0.48 4.72
N ILE A 33 -2.09 -1.01 3.87
CA ILE A 33 -1.79 -1.29 2.46
C ILE A 33 -2.48 -0.22 1.63
N LYS A 34 -1.73 0.41 0.72
CA LYS A 34 -2.25 1.21 -0.38
C LYS A 34 -2.08 0.40 -1.66
N GLY A 35 -3.17 0.20 -2.39
CA GLY A 35 -3.19 -0.65 -3.59
C GLY A 35 -4.30 -0.26 -4.57
N GLY A 36 -4.38 -1.00 -5.67
CA GLY A 36 -5.33 -0.77 -6.76
C GLY A 36 -4.65 -0.24 -8.02
N ARG A 37 -5.38 -0.25 -9.14
CA ARG A 37 -4.86 0.10 -10.49
C ARG A 37 -4.38 1.55 -10.59
N GLY A 38 -4.78 2.41 -9.66
CA GLY A 38 -4.36 3.81 -9.59
C GLY A 38 -3.05 4.08 -8.85
N VAL A 39 -2.40 3.06 -8.26
CA VAL A 39 -1.12 3.24 -7.55
C VAL A 39 0.04 3.12 -8.54
N PRO A 40 0.83 4.18 -8.78
CA PRO A 40 1.98 4.09 -9.68
C PRO A 40 3.04 3.16 -9.11
N PRO A 41 3.68 2.30 -9.94
CA PRO A 41 4.78 1.43 -9.48
C PRO A 41 5.98 2.18 -8.89
N THR A 42 6.10 3.48 -9.16
CA THR A 42 7.19 4.34 -8.69
C THR A 42 6.92 4.99 -7.32
N GLU A 43 5.69 4.94 -6.82
CA GLU A 43 5.31 5.66 -5.60
C GLU A 43 6.19 5.25 -4.40
N PHE A 44 6.48 3.96 -4.25
CA PHE A 44 7.34 3.49 -3.17
C PHE A 44 8.77 4.04 -3.27
N ARG A 45 9.30 4.23 -4.49
CA ARG A 45 10.64 4.78 -4.70
C ARG A 45 10.68 6.25 -4.30
N ASN A 46 9.62 7.00 -4.59
CA ASN A 46 9.50 8.39 -4.16
C ASN A 46 9.46 8.50 -2.63
N MET A 47 8.77 7.56 -1.96
CA MET A 47 8.72 7.51 -0.50
C MET A 47 10.09 7.19 0.11
N VAL A 48 10.82 6.21 -0.46
CA VAL A 48 12.19 5.88 -0.05
C VAL A 48 13.12 7.07 -0.27
N PHE A 49 13.08 7.69 -1.44
CA PHE A 49 13.88 8.88 -1.75
C PHE A 49 13.58 10.04 -0.80
N ALA A 50 12.30 10.34 -0.55
CA ALA A 50 11.91 11.40 0.37
C ALA A 50 12.42 11.17 1.80
N ALA A 51 12.39 9.92 2.28
CA ALA A 51 12.89 9.56 3.61
C ALA A 51 14.43 9.58 3.68
N GLU A 52 15.11 8.97 2.71
CA GLU A 52 16.55 8.70 2.78
C GLU A 52 17.39 9.86 2.25
N SER A 53 16.97 10.51 1.17
CA SER A 53 17.74 11.57 0.52
C SER A 53 17.34 12.96 0.98
N LEU A 54 16.05 13.17 1.31
CA LEU A 54 15.53 14.48 1.73
C LEU A 54 15.23 14.56 3.24
N HIS A 55 15.31 13.44 3.96
CA HIS A 55 14.98 13.34 5.39
C HIS A 55 13.60 13.90 5.75
N LEU A 56 12.63 13.80 4.83
CA LEU A 56 11.27 14.26 5.03
C LEU A 56 10.49 13.29 5.93
N PRO A 57 9.57 13.80 6.77
CA PRO A 57 8.70 12.96 7.59
C PRO A 57 7.63 12.31 6.71
N VAL A 58 7.94 11.12 6.19
CA VAL A 58 7.05 10.34 5.33
C VAL A 58 6.81 8.94 5.91
N PRO A 59 5.65 8.31 5.62
CA PRO A 59 5.43 6.90 5.95
C PRO A 59 6.54 5.97 5.47
N LYS A 60 7.00 5.06 6.35
CA LYS A 60 8.00 4.04 6.00
C LYS A 60 7.39 3.00 5.05
N VAL A 61 8.07 2.72 3.95
CA VAL A 61 7.75 1.58 3.09
C VAL A 61 8.29 0.30 3.74
N HIS A 62 7.38 -0.60 4.13
CA HIS A 62 7.77 -1.89 4.71
C HIS A 62 7.95 -2.99 3.66
N ARG A 63 7.14 -2.98 2.61
CA ARG A 63 7.15 -3.98 1.54
C ARG A 63 6.41 -3.46 0.31
N THR A 64 6.82 -3.93 -0.86
CA THR A 64 6.08 -3.81 -2.12
C THR A 64 5.84 -5.20 -2.69
N PHE A 65 4.70 -5.41 -3.32
CA PHE A 65 4.38 -6.67 -3.97
C PHE A 65 3.40 -6.46 -5.12
N LYS A 66 3.27 -7.48 -5.97
CA LYS A 66 2.25 -7.57 -7.00
C LYS A 66 1.45 -8.84 -6.74
N ALA A 67 0.14 -8.73 -6.81
CA ALA A 67 -0.76 -9.86 -6.67
C ALA A 67 -2.01 -9.58 -7.49
N ASP A 68 -2.66 -10.65 -7.96
CA ASP A 68 -4.01 -10.55 -8.48
C ASP A 68 -4.96 -10.32 -7.31
N VAL A 69 -5.63 -9.18 -7.33
CA VAL A 69 -6.63 -8.84 -6.32
C VAL A 69 -7.99 -9.10 -6.95
N PRO A 70 -8.88 -9.91 -6.32
CA PRO A 70 -10.26 -10.06 -6.77
C PRO A 70 -10.89 -8.68 -6.96
N GLU A 71 -11.65 -8.48 -8.04
CA GLU A 71 -12.16 -7.16 -8.42
C GLU A 71 -12.84 -6.43 -7.23
N ILE A 72 -12.35 -5.23 -6.92
CA ILE A 72 -12.91 -4.29 -5.92
C ILE A 72 -13.57 -3.12 -6.63
#